data_AF-A0A345VGS7-F1
#
_entry.id   AF-A0A345VGS7-F1
#
_cell.length_a   1.000
_cell.length_b   1.000
_cell.length_c   1.000
_cell.angle_alpha   90.00
_cell.angle_beta   90.00
_cell.angle_gamma   90.00
#
_symmetry.space_group_name_H-M   'P 1'
#
loop_
_entity.id
_entity.type
_entity.pdbx_description
1 polymer ?
#
loop_
_entity_poly.entity_id
_entity_poly.type
_entity_poly.pdbx_seq_one_letter_code
_entity_poly.pdbx_strand_id
1 'polypeptide(L)'
;MADIAAVLGRLTPDELDELRSLGPAGHLSRRLTDALDRAAGGPGAGRGYYVPNGSVSSTGGPHMILRSDVSGWLFGTAQQA
;
A
#
# COMPACT_ATOMS: atom_id res chain seq x y z
N MET A 1 1.63 2.78 -15.06
CA MET A 1 0.43 3.11 -14.26
C MET A 1 -0.59 1.97 -14.21
N ALA A 2 -0.65 1.06 -15.20
CA ALA A 2 -1.61 -0.05 -15.24
C ALA A 2 -1.43 -1.07 -14.09
N ASP A 3 -0.21 -1.26 -13.60
CA ASP A 3 0.09 -2.26 -12.57
C ASP A 3 -0.44 -1.89 -11.17
N ILE A 4 -0.67 -0.60 -10.88
CA ILE A 4 -1.18 -0.15 -9.57
C ILE A 4 -2.65 -0.52 -9.42
N ALA A 5 -3.46 -0.20 -10.43
CA ALA A 5 -4.88 -0.56 -10.45
C ALA A 5 -5.09 -2.08 -10.45
N ALA A 6 -4.25 -2.82 -11.19
CA ALA A 6 -4.34 -4.28 -11.25
C ALA A 6 -3.97 -4.95 -9.92
N VAL A 7 -2.95 -4.44 -9.22
CA VAL A 7 -2.54 -4.96 -7.91
C VAL A 7 -3.56 -4.58 -6.84
N LEU A 8 -3.97 -3.32 -6.77
CA LEU A 8 -4.98 -2.91 -5.79
C LEU A 8 -6.34 -3.59 -6.06
N GLY A 9 -6.71 -3.83 -7.33
CA GLY A 9 -7.90 -4.59 -7.69
C GLY A 9 -7.85 -6.09 -7.37
N ARG A 10 -6.66 -6.63 -7.04
CA ARG A 10 -6.49 -8.01 -6.54
C ARG A 10 -6.53 -8.11 -5.02
N LEU A 11 -6.46 -6.99 -4.30
CA LEU A 11 -6.66 -6.96 -2.86
C LEU A 11 -8.11 -7.25 -2.52
N THR A 12 -8.34 -7.80 -1.33
CA THR A 12 -9.70 -7.95 -0.81
C THR A 12 -10.27 -6.59 -0.41
N PRO A 13 -11.61 -6.43 -0.43
CA PRO A 13 -12.25 -5.20 -0.01
C PRO A 13 -11.91 -4.79 1.43
N ASP A 14 -11.67 -5.76 2.32
CA ASP A 14 -11.27 -5.54 3.71
C ASP A 14 -9.87 -4.91 3.80
N GLU A 15 -8.89 -5.45 3.05
CA GLU A 15 -7.53 -4.90 3.00
C GLU A 15 -7.49 -3.51 2.36
N LEU A 16 -8.34 -3.27 1.36
CA LEU A 16 -8.51 -1.98 0.71
C LEU A 16 -9.13 -0.93 1.64
N ASP A 17 -10.13 -1.32 2.43
CA ASP A 17 -10.76 -0.46 3.43
C ASP A 17 -9.77 -0.09 4.54
N GLU A 18 -9.01 -1.07 5.04
CA GLU A 18 -7.93 -0.86 6.01
C GLU A 18 -6.88 0.10 5.45
N LEU A 19 -6.41 -0.11 4.21
CA LEU A 19 -5.48 0.83 3.54
C LEU A 19 -6.07 2.24 3.49
N ARG A 20 -7.35 2.38 3.15
CA ARG A 20 -8.03 3.66 3.04
C ARG A 20 -8.22 4.34 4.40
N SER A 21 -8.48 3.56 5.45
CA SER A 21 -8.61 4.01 6.84
C SER A 21 -7.27 4.52 7.40
N LEU A 22 -6.16 3.88 7.02
CA LEU A 22 -4.80 4.31 7.41
C LEU A 22 -4.36 5.62 6.75
N GLY A 23 -4.89 5.94 5.56
CA GLY A 23 -4.57 7.18 4.84
C GLY A 23 -3.27 7.12 4.01
N PRO A 24 -2.94 8.21 3.27
CA PRO A 24 -1.84 8.25 2.30
C PRO A 24 -0.44 8.12 2.91
N ALA A 25 -0.29 8.47 4.19
CA ALA A 25 0.93 8.29 4.98
C ALA A 25 0.77 7.19 6.05
N GLY A 26 -0.29 6.38 5.91
CA GLY A 26 -0.63 5.29 6.81
C GLY A 26 0.44 4.21 6.83
N HIS A 27 0.82 3.78 8.03
CA HIS A 27 1.81 2.73 8.19
C HIS A 27 1.20 1.38 7.80
N LEU A 28 1.81 0.74 6.81
CA LEU A 28 1.46 -0.59 6.36
C LEU A 28 1.91 -1.63 7.39
N SER A 29 0.93 -2.34 7.92
CA SER A 29 1.17 -3.54 8.71
C SER A 29 1.73 -4.66 7.82
N ARG A 30 2.41 -5.62 8.44
CA ARG A 30 2.96 -6.80 7.74
C ARG A 30 1.92 -7.53 6.89
N ARG A 31 0.67 -7.57 7.35
CA ARG A 31 -0.46 -8.15 6.60
C ARG A 31 -0.73 -7.42 5.29
N LEU A 32 -0.75 -6.09 5.30
CA LEU A 32 -0.99 -5.29 4.09
C LEU A 32 0.18 -5.40 3.11
N THR A 33 1.42 -5.44 3.61
CA THR A 33 2.57 -5.68 2.73
C THR A 33 2.51 -7.06 2.09
N ASP A 34 2.08 -8.10 2.81
CA ASP A 34 1.92 -9.46 2.28
C ASP A 34 0.77 -9.55 1.26
N ALA A 35 -0.34 -8.85 1.53
CA ALA A 35 -1.47 -8.75 0.62
C ALA A 35 -1.11 -8.08 -0.71
N LEU A 36 -0.41 -6.93 -0.65
CA LEU A 36 0.11 -6.22 -1.83
C LEU A 36 1.04 -7.10 -2.65
N ASP A 37 1.84 -7.88 -1.96
CA ASP A 37 2.86 -8.72 -2.53
C ASP A 37 2.28 -9.95 -3.23
N ARG A 38 1.31 -10.61 -2.59
CA ARG A 38 0.45 -11.62 -3.21
C ARG A 38 -0.29 -11.07 -4.43
N ALA A 39 -0.85 -9.87 -4.31
CA ALA A 39 -1.57 -9.21 -5.40
C ALA A 39 -0.66 -8.86 -6.59
N ALA A 40 0.59 -8.46 -6.32
CA ALA A 40 1.62 -8.18 -7.32
C ALA A 40 2.17 -9.42 -8.04
N GLY A 41 1.95 -10.62 -7.50
CA GLY A 41 2.34 -11.87 -8.13
C GLY A 41 3.18 -12.80 -7.27
N GLY A 42 3.36 -12.50 -5.97
CA GLY A 42 3.98 -13.39 -5.00
C GLY A 42 5.06 -12.73 -4.12
N PRO A 43 5.66 -13.50 -3.18
CA PRO A 43 6.67 -13.07 -2.20
C PRO A 43 7.75 -12.15 -2.78
N GLY A 44 7.72 -10.87 -2.42
CA GLY A 44 8.66 -9.81 -2.82
C GLY A 44 8.22 -8.93 -4.01
N ALA A 45 7.16 -9.28 -4.75
CA ALA A 45 6.67 -8.53 -5.90
C ALA A 45 6.06 -7.16 -5.53
N GLY A 46 5.60 -7.00 -4.27
CA GLY A 46 4.96 -5.79 -3.76
C GLY A 46 5.92 -4.63 -3.48
N ARG A 47 7.24 -4.88 -3.48
CA ARG A 47 8.28 -3.91 -3.08
C ARG A 47 8.32 -2.62 -3.91
N GLY A 48 7.68 -2.59 -5.08
CA GLY A 48 7.54 -1.39 -5.90
C GLY A 48 6.39 -0.45 -5.48
N TYR A 49 5.48 -0.93 -4.63
CA TYR A 49 4.24 -0.24 -4.25
C TYR A 49 4.29 0.40 -2.86
N TYR A 50 5.24 -0.03 -2.02
CA TYR A 50 5.48 0.52 -0.70
C TYR A 50 6.96 0.84 -0.52
N VAL A 51 7.24 1.87 0.28
CA VAL A 51 8.60 2.32 0.60
C VAL A 51 8.78 2.35 2.12
N PRO A 52 9.98 2.07 2.64
CA PRO A 52 10.27 2.31 4.04
C PRO A 52 10.21 3.81 4.30
N ASN A 53 9.25 4.24 5.10
CA ASN A 53 9.29 5.53 5.76
C ASN A 53 10.50 5.48 6.70
N GLY A 54 11.47 6.38 6.55
CA GLY A 54 12.73 6.38 7.30
C GLY A 54 12.58 6.39 8.84
N SER A 55 11.35 6.50 9.33
CA SER A 55 10.94 6.25 10.71
C SER A 55 10.97 4.75 11.04
N VAL A 56 11.83 4.40 12.00
CA VAL A 56 11.85 3.06 12.60
C VAL A 56 10.81 2.98 13.72
N SER A 57 10.03 1.89 13.74
CA SER A 57 9.15 1.56 14.86
C SER A 57 9.97 1.26 16.11
N SER A 58 9.36 1.43 17.29
CA SER A 58 9.96 1.02 18.59
C SER A 58 10.32 -0.47 18.67
N THR A 59 9.83 -1.29 17.74
CA THR A 59 10.14 -2.72 17.55
C THR A 59 11.32 -2.98 16.60
N GLY A 60 11.99 -1.95 16.09
CA GLY A 60 13.24 -2.06 15.31
C GLY A 60 13.07 -2.29 13.80
N GLY A 61 11.85 -2.27 13.27
CA GLY A 61 11.57 -2.36 11.83
C GLY A 61 11.21 -1.00 11.21
N PRO A 62 11.60 -0.70 9.96
CA PRO A 62 11.14 0.50 9.26
C PRO A 62 9.63 0.42 9.02
N HIS A 63 8.91 1.52 9.28
CA HIS A 63 7.50 1.60 8.90
C HIS A 63 7.39 1.60 7.38
N MET A 64 6.71 0.62 6.80
CA MET A 64 6.40 0.68 5.37
C MET A 64 5.22 1.63 5.18
N ILE A 65 5.30 2.50 4.18
CA ILE A 65 4.19 3.34 3.74
C ILE A 65 3.93 3.07 2.26
N LEU A 66 2.72 3.38 1.81
CA LEU A 66 2.46 3.40 0.37
C LEU A 66 3.39 4.40 -0.31
N ARG A 67 3.90 4.01 -1.48
CA ARG A 67 4.69 4.91 -2.32
C ARG A 67 3.80 6.07 -2.76
N SER A 68 4.35 7.29 -2.84
CA SER A 68 3.57 8.50 -3.18
C SER A 68 2.73 8.39 -4.45
N ASP A 69 3.20 7.68 -5.49
CA ASP A 69 2.40 7.43 -6.71
C ASP A 69 1.18 6.52 -6.45
N VAL A 70 1.33 5.52 -5.58
CA VAL A 70 0.27 4.58 -5.19
C VAL A 70 -0.71 5.26 -4.24
N SER A 71 -0.21 6.03 -3.27
CA SER A 71 -1.05 6.89 -2.42
C SER A 71 -1.78 7.92 -3.27
N GLY A 72 -1.12 8.53 -4.26
CA GLY A 72 -1.75 9.44 -5.21
C GLY A 72 -2.81 8.77 -6.08
N TRP A 73 -2.66 7.49 -6.42
CA TRP A 73 -3.69 6.75 -7.14
C TRP A 73 -4.86 6.34 -6.23
N LEU A 74 -4.57 5.91 -4.99
CA LEU A 74 -5.57 5.40 -4.03
C LEU A 74 -6.36 6.53 -3.35
N PHE A 75 -5.69 7.64 -3.02
CA PHE A 75 -6.24 8.79 -2.30
C PHE A 75 -6.33 10.06 -3.15
N GLY A 76 -5.56 10.18 -4.22
CA GLY A 76 -5.66 11.30 -5.14
C GLY A 76 -6.89 11.15 -6.01
N THR A 77 -8.00 11.65 -5.48
CA THR A 77 -9.16 12.14 -6.24
C THR A 77 -9.97 11.05 -6.98
N ALA A 78 -11.06 10.51 -6.43
CA ALA A 78 -12.36 11.20 -6.38
C ALA A 78 -12.26 12.73 -6.46
N GLN A 79 -11.84 13.26 -7.60
CA GLN A 79 -12.25 14.59 -8.04
C GLN A 79 -13.60 14.28 -8.66
N GLN A 80 -14.63 14.21 -7.82
CA GLN A 80 -15.99 14.26 -8.34
C GLN A 80 -16.11 15.63 -9.01
N ALA A 81 -16.38 15.57 -10.30
CA ALA A 81 -16.83 16.67 -11.14
C ALA A 81 -18.09 17.34 -10.57
#